data_AF-A0A7X7GTZ6-F1
#
_entry.id   AF-A0A7X7GTZ6-F1
#
_cell.length_a   1.000
_cell.length_b   1.000
_cell.length_c   1.000
_cell.angle_alpha   90.00
_cell.angle_beta   90.00
_cell.angle_gamma   90.00
#
_symmetry.space_group_name_H-M   'P 1'
#
loop_
_entity.id
_entity.type
_entity.pdbx_description
1 polymer ?
#
loop_
_entity_poly.entity_id
_entity_poly.type
_entity_poly.pdbx_seq_one_letter_code
_entity_poly.pdbx_strand_id
1 'polypeptide(L)'
;MEHGVQHNSPPRRRKPKPPGIATATVSPRRALRGLQESLLAAAWLCLAGIVGLSGCARSSPSHAGRTPNESTSATSPRSEPSAATSSAASPSRAAPSTQTAPPLAPSTDVPCDPFACLRFPTAAAALRHVLETDSPEVLGIGESHARAETEHIPSATARFTDELLPVIADRSHALVVELLAPPSDCRPETRERVDQEERAITEGQASANQNQYLRLGHEAKRLGVTPYILRATCGDLDAIAAAGEEGVLVMMETIARLTTQEVQRLLARRPPERAQAMVLAYGGALHNDLAPRSGREGWSYGPHLQELTGGSYTELDLIVPEHIQDTDSWRAQPWYDAVPPLTSAGSVLLQVAPRRWVLFLSTSPPDSPPSEPRSSEPRPAEPRSDSQEPAQEL
;
A
#
# COMPACT_ATOMS: atom_id res chain seq x y z
N MET A 1 64.42 1.11 -74.94
CA MET A 1 65.05 0.34 -73.84
C MET A 1 65.39 1.38 -72.79
N GLU A 2 64.81 1.49 -71.60
CA GLU A 2 64.02 0.59 -70.76
C GLU A 2 63.06 1.40 -69.87
N HIS A 3 61.97 0.72 -69.51
CA HIS A 3 61.06 0.83 -68.37
C HIS A 3 61.58 1.63 -67.15
N GLY A 4 60.82 2.45 -66.41
CA GLY A 4 59.41 2.36 -66.05
C GLY A 4 59.26 1.77 -64.63
N VAL A 5 59.25 2.59 -63.58
CA VAL A 5 58.70 2.22 -62.25
C VAL A 5 57.99 3.44 -61.65
N GLN A 6 56.66 3.42 -61.69
CA GLN A 6 55.79 4.33 -60.95
C GLN A 6 55.51 3.76 -59.55
N HIS A 7 55.71 4.55 -58.51
CA HIS A 7 55.32 4.22 -57.14
C HIS A 7 53.81 4.39 -56.97
N ASN A 8 53.09 3.27 -56.85
CA ASN A 8 51.69 3.25 -56.43
C ASN A 8 51.57 3.45 -54.92
N SER A 9 50.92 4.53 -54.51
CA SER A 9 50.46 4.74 -53.13
C SER A 9 49.20 3.91 -52.85
N PRO A 10 49.04 3.32 -51.65
CA PRO A 10 47.90 2.48 -51.34
C PRO A 10 46.60 3.29 -51.12
N PRO A 11 45.42 2.71 -51.38
CA PRO A 11 44.15 3.41 -51.28
C PRO A 11 43.76 3.69 -49.81
N ARG A 12 43.28 4.91 -49.56
CA ARG A 12 42.71 5.34 -48.27
C ARG A 12 41.52 4.46 -47.89
N ARG A 13 41.65 3.71 -46.79
CA ARG A 13 40.52 3.02 -46.14
C ARG A 13 39.47 4.04 -45.67
N ARG A 14 38.25 3.94 -46.19
CA ARG A 14 37.08 4.66 -45.67
C ARG A 14 36.70 4.06 -44.30
N LYS A 15 36.56 4.92 -43.29
CA LYS A 15 36.04 4.53 -41.96
C LYS A 15 34.57 4.08 -42.10
N PRO A 16 34.13 3.02 -41.40
CA PRO A 16 32.73 2.62 -41.39
C PRO A 16 31.87 3.67 -40.67
N LYS A 17 30.70 3.95 -41.23
CA LYS A 17 29.68 4.85 -40.68
C LYS A 17 28.98 4.13 -39.51
N PRO A 18 28.70 4.79 -38.37
CA PRO A 18 27.98 4.15 -37.27
C PRO A 18 26.55 3.77 -37.71
N PRO A 19 25.95 2.70 -37.17
CA PRO A 19 24.58 2.32 -37.49
C PRO A 19 23.62 3.41 -36.99
N GLY A 20 22.72 3.84 -37.87
CA GLY A 20 21.66 4.78 -37.52
C GLY A 20 20.73 4.15 -36.50
N ILE A 21 20.52 4.86 -35.39
CA ILE A 21 19.47 4.57 -34.42
C ILE A 21 18.14 4.77 -35.16
N ALA A 22 17.49 3.66 -35.50
CA ALA A 22 16.09 3.69 -35.90
C ALA A 22 15.28 3.99 -34.64
N THR A 23 14.86 5.25 -34.48
CA THR A 23 13.80 5.61 -33.54
C THR A 23 12.51 4.98 -34.04
N ALA A 24 12.16 3.81 -33.51
CA ALA A 24 10.82 3.28 -33.62
C ALA A 24 9.91 4.16 -32.76
N THR A 25 9.35 5.22 -33.36
CA THR A 25 8.23 5.94 -32.79
C THR A 25 7.02 5.01 -32.78
N VAL A 26 6.81 4.33 -31.65
CA VAL A 26 5.54 3.65 -31.38
C VAL A 26 4.50 4.75 -31.24
N SER A 27 3.61 4.85 -32.23
CA SER A 27 2.51 5.80 -32.19
C SER A 27 1.63 5.52 -30.96
N PRO A 28 1.25 6.53 -30.16
CA PRO A 28 0.42 6.34 -28.96
C PRO A 28 -0.92 5.64 -29.26
N ARG A 29 -1.41 5.73 -30.50
CA ARG A 29 -2.62 5.03 -30.96
C ARG A 29 -2.48 3.49 -31.03
N ARG A 30 -1.26 2.94 -31.10
CA ARG A 30 -1.04 1.48 -31.10
C ARG A 30 -0.96 0.90 -29.70
N ALA A 31 -0.45 1.65 -28.73
CA ALA A 31 -0.46 1.27 -27.32
C ALA A 31 -1.89 1.23 -26.75
N LEU A 32 -2.74 2.21 -27.12
CA LEU A 32 -4.16 2.22 -26.73
C LEU A 32 -4.95 1.01 -27.25
N ARG A 33 -4.67 0.53 -28.47
CA ARG A 33 -5.35 -0.66 -29.03
C ARG A 33 -4.99 -1.96 -28.31
N GLY A 34 -3.77 -2.07 -27.79
CA GLY A 34 -3.34 -3.26 -27.04
C GLY A 34 -4.09 -3.42 -25.71
N LEU A 35 -4.29 -2.33 -24.97
CA LEU A 35 -5.09 -2.34 -23.74
C LEU A 35 -6.60 -2.52 -24.00
N GLN A 36 -7.14 -1.96 -25.08
CA GLN A 36 -8.56 -2.05 -25.42
C GLN A 36 -9.00 -3.48 -25.80
N GLU A 37 -8.16 -4.26 -26.48
CA GLU A 37 -8.53 -5.64 -26.86
C GLU A 37 -8.53 -6.60 -25.65
N SER A 38 -7.73 -6.33 -24.61
CA SER A 38 -7.75 -7.11 -23.37
C SER A 38 -8.99 -6.84 -22.51
N LEU A 39 -9.51 -5.60 -22.51
CA LEU A 39 -10.71 -5.23 -21.75
C LEU A 39 -12.02 -5.63 -22.46
N LEU A 40 -12.05 -5.61 -23.80
CA LEU A 40 -13.25 -5.99 -24.58
C LEU A 40 -13.49 -7.50 -24.63
N ALA A 41 -12.46 -8.34 -24.49
CA ALA A 41 -12.61 -9.80 -24.44
C ALA A 41 -13.36 -10.28 -23.17
N ALA A 42 -13.32 -9.53 -22.07
CA ALA A 42 -14.03 -9.85 -20.84
C ALA A 42 -15.54 -9.53 -20.91
N ALA A 43 -15.94 -8.55 -21.72
CA ALA A 43 -17.33 -8.09 -21.80
C ALA A 43 -18.24 -8.96 -22.69
N TRP A 44 -17.69 -9.81 -23.55
CA TRP A 44 -18.47 -10.62 -24.51
C TRP A 44 -18.96 -11.98 -23.99
N LEU A 45 -18.57 -12.40 -22.78
CA LEU A 45 -18.95 -13.69 -22.21
C LEU A 45 -20.21 -13.67 -21.31
N CYS A 46 -20.82 -12.50 -21.07
CA CYS A 46 -21.98 -12.36 -20.18
C CYS A 46 -23.34 -12.13 -20.88
N LEU A 47 -23.43 -12.32 -22.21
CA LEU A 47 -24.68 -12.14 -22.96
C LEU A 47 -25.24 -13.46 -23.51
N ALA A 48 -25.40 -14.46 -22.64
CA ALA A 48 -26.25 -15.62 -22.93
C ALA A 48 -26.74 -16.27 -21.63
N GLY A 49 -27.89 -15.84 -21.10
CA GLY A 49 -28.58 -16.64 -20.09
C GLY A 49 -29.53 -15.93 -19.14
N ILE A 50 -30.54 -15.19 -19.63
CA ILE A 50 -31.73 -14.94 -18.81
C ILE A 50 -32.99 -15.13 -19.68
N VAL A 51 -33.62 -16.30 -19.56
CA VAL A 51 -35.01 -16.53 -19.95
C VAL A 51 -35.75 -17.16 -18.77
N GLY A 52 -36.73 -16.40 -18.25
CA GLY A 52 -37.98 -16.91 -17.68
C GLY A 52 -37.96 -17.42 -16.23
N LEU A 53 -38.68 -16.73 -15.35
CA LEU A 53 -40.06 -17.10 -15.02
C LEU A 53 -40.72 -16.09 -14.05
N SER A 54 -41.92 -15.67 -14.46
CA SER A 54 -42.90 -14.87 -13.74
C SER A 54 -43.48 -15.57 -12.50
N GLY A 55 -43.99 -14.81 -11.52
CA GLY A 55 -44.84 -15.40 -10.50
C GLY A 55 -45.32 -14.52 -9.35
N CYS A 56 -46.31 -13.67 -9.65
CA CYS A 56 -47.43 -13.24 -8.80
C CYS A 56 -47.21 -12.56 -7.43
N ALA A 57 -47.80 -11.37 -7.35
CA ALA A 57 -48.04 -10.52 -6.20
C ALA A 57 -49.27 -10.92 -5.34
N ARG A 58 -49.46 -10.12 -4.27
CA ARG A 58 -50.61 -9.95 -3.34
C ARG A 58 -50.37 -10.62 -1.98
N SER A 59 -50.63 -10.01 -0.81
CA SER A 59 -51.36 -8.79 -0.45
C SER A 59 -51.20 -8.56 1.07
N SER A 60 -51.00 -7.31 1.50
CA SER A 60 -51.40 -6.80 2.83
C SER A 60 -52.93 -6.60 2.85
N PRO A 61 -53.67 -6.38 3.99
CA PRO A 61 -53.23 -5.61 5.15
C PRO A 61 -53.90 -5.91 6.53
N SER A 62 -53.49 -5.07 7.51
CA SER A 62 -54.34 -4.41 8.53
C SER A 62 -54.35 -4.91 9.98
N HIS A 63 -54.04 -3.92 10.85
CA HIS A 63 -54.65 -3.62 12.16
C HIS A 63 -54.33 -4.59 13.31
N ALA A 64 -54.32 -4.22 14.58
CA ALA A 64 -54.30 -2.98 15.36
C ALA A 64 -54.26 -3.52 16.81
N GLY A 65 -53.55 -2.88 17.73
CA GLY A 65 -53.59 -3.34 19.12
C GLY A 65 -52.71 -2.50 20.02
N ARG A 66 -53.36 -1.70 20.86
CA ARG A 66 -52.76 -0.71 21.77
C ARG A 66 -52.97 -1.20 23.21
N THR A 67 -52.06 -0.76 24.10
CA THR A 67 -52.21 -0.57 25.57
C THR A 67 -51.76 -1.75 26.48
N PRO A 68 -51.51 -1.51 27.80
CA PRO A 68 -50.17 -1.24 28.37
C PRO A 68 -49.96 -2.04 29.70
N ASN A 69 -49.08 -1.53 30.59
CA ASN A 69 -48.68 -2.02 31.93
C ASN A 69 -47.52 -3.03 31.90
N GLU A 70 -46.56 -3.03 32.82
CA GLU A 70 -46.44 -2.34 34.11
C GLU A 70 -44.95 -2.26 34.51
N SER A 71 -44.65 -1.27 35.33
CA SER A 71 -43.40 -1.06 36.06
C SER A 71 -42.86 -2.30 36.78
N THR A 72 -41.54 -2.41 36.91
CA THR A 72 -40.89 -2.64 38.22
C THR A 72 -39.39 -2.35 38.14
N SER A 73 -38.97 -1.38 38.94
CA SER A 73 -37.59 -1.05 39.26
C SER A 73 -37.05 -2.02 40.33
N ALA A 74 -35.78 -2.42 40.22
CA ALA A 74 -34.85 -2.67 41.35
C ALA A 74 -33.49 -3.11 40.75
N THR A 75 -32.47 -2.26 40.77
CA THR A 75 -31.49 -2.07 41.85
C THR A 75 -30.43 -3.19 41.91
N SER A 76 -29.21 -2.82 41.53
CA SER A 76 -27.96 -3.56 41.73
C SER A 76 -27.71 -3.95 43.19
N PRO A 77 -26.75 -4.84 43.43
CA PRO A 77 -25.67 -4.40 44.31
C PRO A 77 -24.26 -4.73 43.83
N ARG A 78 -23.43 -3.74 44.14
CA ARG A 78 -21.98 -3.65 44.21
C ARG A 78 -21.43 -4.65 45.24
N SER A 79 -20.29 -5.25 44.99
CA SER A 79 -19.51 -5.96 46.01
C SER A 79 -18.02 -5.87 45.73
N GLU A 80 -17.32 -5.12 46.57
CA GLU A 80 -15.90 -5.18 46.92
C GLU A 80 -15.77 -4.55 48.33
N PRO A 81 -14.67 -4.71 49.09
CA PRO A 81 -13.53 -5.62 48.95
C PRO A 81 -13.27 -6.43 50.25
N SER A 82 -12.36 -7.41 50.22
CA SER A 82 -11.83 -7.99 51.46
C SER A 82 -10.31 -8.02 51.44
N ALA A 83 -9.72 -7.25 52.35
CA ALA A 83 -8.32 -7.21 52.65
C ALA A 83 -7.95 -8.39 53.55
N ALA A 84 -6.86 -9.10 53.22
CA ALA A 84 -6.14 -9.93 54.16
C ALA A 84 -4.63 -9.74 53.95
N THR A 85 -4.01 -9.25 55.01
CA THR A 85 -2.57 -9.08 55.19
C THR A 85 -1.91 -10.45 55.35
N SER A 86 -0.81 -10.70 54.63
CA SER A 86 0.24 -11.61 55.12
C SER A 86 1.56 -11.29 54.46
N SER A 87 2.47 -10.81 55.30
CA SER A 87 3.88 -10.61 55.01
C SER A 87 4.57 -11.98 55.03
N ALA A 88 5.13 -12.38 53.89
CA ALA A 88 6.12 -13.45 53.83
C ALA A 88 7.18 -13.00 52.84
N ALA A 89 8.38 -12.71 53.35
CA ALA A 89 9.55 -12.37 52.56
C ALA A 89 9.96 -13.60 51.72
N SER A 90 9.82 -13.49 50.41
CA SER A 90 10.39 -14.44 49.45
C SER A 90 11.79 -13.96 49.05
N PRO A 91 12.78 -14.86 48.91
CA PRO A 91 14.11 -14.49 48.48
C PRO A 91 14.06 -13.99 47.03
N SER A 92 14.65 -12.81 46.80
CA SER A 92 14.81 -12.23 45.47
C SER A 92 15.63 -13.17 44.60
N ARG A 93 14.95 -13.93 43.74
CA ARG A 93 15.56 -14.70 42.67
C ARG A 93 15.93 -13.70 41.59
N ALA A 94 17.23 -13.40 41.47
CA ALA A 94 17.75 -12.60 40.37
C ALA A 94 17.21 -13.14 39.05
N ALA A 95 16.46 -12.31 38.32
CA ALA A 95 16.01 -12.62 36.98
C ALA A 95 17.26 -12.84 36.11
N PRO A 96 17.32 -13.91 35.29
CA PRO A 96 18.39 -14.05 34.33
C PRO A 96 18.33 -12.85 33.40
N SER A 97 19.39 -12.06 33.36
CA SER A 97 19.58 -11.04 32.35
C SER A 97 19.58 -11.75 31.00
N THR A 98 18.47 -11.66 30.27
CA THR A 98 18.42 -12.05 28.87
C THR A 98 19.36 -11.10 28.14
N GLN A 99 20.62 -11.49 27.98
CA GLN A 99 21.51 -10.85 27.05
C GLN A 99 20.90 -11.07 25.67
N THR A 100 20.23 -10.05 25.15
CA THR A 100 19.80 -10.01 23.75
C THR A 100 21.03 -10.21 22.90
N ALA A 101 21.11 -11.36 22.22
CA ALA A 101 22.18 -11.63 21.27
C ALA A 101 22.25 -10.46 20.27
N PRO A 102 23.45 -10.02 19.87
CA PRO A 102 23.59 -8.97 18.87
C PRO A 102 22.80 -9.37 17.61
N PRO A 103 22.13 -8.42 16.94
CA PRO A 103 21.39 -8.72 15.72
C PRO A 103 22.32 -9.40 14.72
N LEU A 104 21.90 -10.54 14.16
CA LEU A 104 22.66 -11.19 13.10
C LEU A 104 22.86 -10.19 11.94
N ALA A 105 24.11 -10.04 11.51
CA ALA A 105 24.45 -9.24 10.35
C ALA A 105 23.74 -9.77 9.09
N PRO A 106 23.38 -8.91 8.12
CA PRO A 106 22.82 -9.37 6.87
C PRO A 106 23.80 -10.25 6.09
N SER A 107 23.28 -11.26 5.41
CA SER A 107 24.06 -12.05 4.46
C SER A 107 24.01 -11.38 3.08
N THR A 108 25.18 -11.25 2.45
CA THR A 108 25.35 -10.73 1.09
C THR A 108 25.31 -11.83 0.01
N ASP A 109 25.16 -13.10 0.41
CA ASP A 109 25.21 -14.26 -0.49
C ASP A 109 23.86 -14.51 -1.16
N VAL A 110 23.23 -13.44 -1.65
CA VAL A 110 21.93 -13.51 -2.33
C VAL A 110 22.14 -13.20 -3.81
N PRO A 111 21.98 -14.18 -4.70
CA PRO A 111 22.12 -13.93 -6.13
C PRO A 111 20.90 -13.14 -6.63
N CYS A 112 21.11 -11.90 -7.06
CA CYS A 112 20.08 -11.03 -7.64
C CYS A 112 20.66 -9.99 -8.61
N ASP A 113 21.73 -10.34 -9.33
CA ASP A 113 22.33 -9.45 -10.33
C ASP A 113 21.26 -8.87 -11.28
N PRO A 114 21.32 -7.58 -11.61
CA PRO A 114 22.45 -6.65 -11.40
C PRO A 114 22.39 -5.87 -10.06
N PHE A 115 21.50 -6.22 -9.14
CA PHE A 115 21.25 -5.43 -7.93
C PHE A 115 22.09 -5.88 -6.74
N ALA A 116 22.24 -4.99 -5.77
CA ALA A 116 22.75 -5.36 -4.45
C ALA A 116 21.60 -5.95 -3.61
N CYS A 117 21.74 -7.20 -3.16
CA CYS A 117 20.80 -7.83 -2.26
C CYS A 117 21.41 -8.21 -0.91
N LEU A 118 20.57 -8.08 0.11
CA LEU A 118 20.88 -8.43 1.47
C LEU A 118 19.77 -9.33 2.02
N ARG A 119 20.14 -10.47 2.57
CA ARG A 119 19.20 -11.32 3.34
C ARG A 119 19.25 -10.94 4.80
N PHE A 120 18.07 -10.72 5.36
CA PHE A 120 17.88 -10.43 6.77
C PHE A 120 17.06 -11.53 7.44
N PRO A 121 17.31 -11.82 8.73
CA PRO A 121 16.49 -12.77 9.48
C PRO A 121 15.01 -12.37 9.58
N THR A 122 14.70 -11.07 9.51
CA THR A 122 13.35 -10.52 9.62
C THR A 122 13.18 -9.28 8.72
N ALA A 123 11.95 -9.00 8.31
CA ALA A 123 11.60 -7.78 7.59
C ALA A 123 11.92 -6.52 8.41
N ALA A 124 11.72 -6.58 9.74
CA ALA A 124 12.11 -5.53 10.69
C ALA A 124 13.61 -5.19 10.67
N ALA A 125 14.48 -6.18 10.49
CA ALA A 125 15.92 -5.93 10.37
C ALA A 125 16.28 -5.28 9.03
N ALA A 126 15.61 -5.69 7.94
CA ALA A 126 15.77 -5.05 6.64
C ALA A 126 15.31 -3.58 6.66
N LEU A 127 14.17 -3.29 7.29
CA LEU A 127 13.68 -1.91 7.41
C LEU A 127 14.63 -1.02 8.22
N ARG A 128 15.19 -1.53 9.33
CA ARG A 128 16.22 -0.79 10.08
C ARG A 128 17.43 -0.44 9.21
N HIS A 129 17.87 -1.37 8.37
CA HIS A 129 18.97 -1.11 7.44
C HIS A 129 18.64 0.02 6.45
N VAL A 130 17.42 0.06 5.89
CA VAL A 130 16.96 1.18 5.03
C VAL A 130 16.99 2.49 5.80
N LEU A 131 16.45 2.52 7.01
CA LEU A 131 16.38 3.73 7.83
C LEU A 131 17.75 4.25 8.27
N GLU A 132 18.71 3.36 8.53
CA GLU A 132 20.09 3.70 8.87
C GLU A 132 20.86 4.21 7.65
N THR A 133 20.63 3.60 6.48
CA THR A 133 21.31 3.95 5.23
C THR A 133 20.86 5.31 4.69
N ASP A 134 19.55 5.54 4.62
CA ASP A 134 18.99 6.71 3.94
C ASP A 134 18.62 7.87 4.87
N SER A 135 18.40 7.58 6.16
CA SER A 135 17.89 8.53 7.17
C SER A 135 16.78 9.46 6.62
N PRO A 136 15.67 8.90 6.11
CA PRO A 136 14.67 9.68 5.39
C PRO A 136 13.91 10.68 6.27
N GLU A 137 13.48 11.79 5.69
CA GLU A 137 12.45 12.67 6.26
C GLU A 137 11.04 12.19 5.92
N VAL A 138 10.91 11.55 4.76
CA VAL A 138 9.68 10.91 4.29
C VAL A 138 10.01 9.51 3.78
N LEU A 139 9.26 8.52 4.27
CA LEU A 139 9.32 7.14 3.76
C LEU A 139 8.01 6.83 3.04
N GLY A 140 8.07 6.64 1.73
CA GLY A 140 6.97 6.15 0.91
C GLY A 140 6.98 4.63 0.87
N ILE A 141 5.96 4.01 1.45
CA ILE A 141 5.76 2.57 1.50
C ILE A 141 4.72 2.17 0.45
N GLY A 142 5.18 1.47 -0.58
CA GLY A 142 4.37 0.89 -1.63
C GLY A 142 4.05 -0.57 -1.35
N GLU A 143 2.82 -1.01 -1.61
CA GLU A 143 2.48 -2.42 -1.61
C GLU A 143 1.89 -2.90 -2.94
N SER A 144 2.05 -4.21 -3.20
CA SER A 144 1.15 -4.92 -4.09
C SER A 144 -0.09 -5.37 -3.31
N HIS A 145 -1.26 -4.84 -3.68
CA HIS A 145 -2.53 -5.20 -3.04
C HIS A 145 -2.79 -6.71 -3.06
N ALA A 146 -3.31 -7.25 -1.95
CA ALA A 146 -3.71 -8.64 -1.89
C ALA A 146 -4.85 -8.93 -2.88
N ARG A 147 -4.88 -10.17 -3.40
CA ARG A 147 -5.82 -10.63 -4.41
C ARG A 147 -6.88 -11.53 -3.79
N ALA A 148 -8.03 -11.62 -4.44
CA ALA A 148 -9.19 -12.41 -4.01
C ALA A 148 -8.99 -13.95 -3.99
N GLU A 149 -7.79 -14.43 -4.34
CA GLU A 149 -7.43 -15.85 -4.29
C GLU A 149 -6.29 -16.12 -3.29
N THR A 150 -5.83 -15.07 -2.61
CA THR A 150 -4.65 -15.07 -1.74
C THR A 150 -4.97 -14.65 -0.32
N GLU A 151 -6.25 -14.60 0.09
CA GLU A 151 -6.65 -14.07 1.41
C GLU A 151 -6.16 -14.91 2.60
N HIS A 152 -5.80 -16.17 2.35
CA HIS A 152 -5.16 -17.02 3.34
C HIS A 152 -3.71 -16.60 3.63
N ILE A 153 -3.09 -15.83 2.74
CA ILE A 153 -1.73 -15.29 2.84
C ILE A 153 -1.81 -13.91 3.50
N PRO A 154 -1.06 -13.66 4.60
CA PRO A 154 -1.00 -12.33 5.18
C PRO A 154 -0.48 -11.32 4.14
N SER A 155 -1.27 -10.27 3.91
CA SER A 155 -0.95 -9.20 2.96
C SER A 155 0.27 -8.38 3.39
N ALA A 156 0.79 -7.56 2.47
CA ALA A 156 1.83 -6.58 2.79
C ALA A 156 1.34 -5.60 3.87
N THR A 157 0.11 -5.07 3.77
CA THR A 157 -0.48 -4.22 4.82
C THR A 157 -0.55 -4.91 6.18
N ALA A 158 -0.98 -6.17 6.23
CA ALA A 158 -1.05 -6.91 7.49
C ALA A 158 0.34 -7.07 8.12
N ARG A 159 1.33 -7.49 7.32
CA ARG A 159 2.73 -7.67 7.76
C ARG A 159 3.40 -6.35 8.12
N PHE A 160 3.12 -5.27 7.38
CA PHE A 160 3.62 -3.93 7.73
C PHE A 160 3.07 -3.49 9.08
N THR A 161 1.76 -3.64 9.28
CA THR A 161 1.07 -3.29 10.53
C THR A 161 1.68 -4.04 11.72
N ASP A 162 1.95 -5.33 11.57
CA ASP A 162 2.36 -6.20 12.69
C ASP A 162 3.87 -6.24 12.94
N GLU A 163 4.68 -6.17 11.88
CA GLU A 163 6.12 -6.43 11.97
C GLU A 163 6.97 -5.17 11.77
N LEU A 164 6.50 -4.20 10.98
CA LEU A 164 7.33 -3.08 10.52
C LEU A 164 6.96 -1.76 11.20
N LEU A 165 5.68 -1.47 11.34
CA LEU A 165 5.20 -0.25 11.98
C LEU A 165 5.73 -0.09 13.42
N PRO A 166 5.77 -1.13 14.27
CA PRO A 166 6.35 -1.01 15.62
C PRO A 166 7.84 -0.60 15.63
N VAL A 167 8.58 -0.90 14.56
CA VAL A 167 10.02 -0.61 14.44
C VAL A 167 10.28 0.86 14.08
N ILE A 168 9.31 1.52 13.47
CA ILE A 168 9.48 2.87 12.90
C ILE A 168 8.63 3.93 13.58
N ALA A 169 7.69 3.52 14.45
CA ALA A 169 6.74 4.41 15.10
C ALA A 169 7.39 5.45 16.02
N ASP A 170 8.44 5.07 16.76
CA ASP A 170 9.20 5.99 17.62
C ASP A 170 9.95 7.06 16.81
N ARG A 171 10.22 6.80 15.53
CA ARG A 171 10.83 7.74 14.58
C ARG A 171 9.82 8.49 13.69
N SER A 172 8.53 8.23 13.85
CA SER A 172 7.47 8.77 12.97
C SER A 172 6.39 9.48 13.77
N HIS A 173 5.84 10.59 13.26
CA HIS A 173 4.73 11.29 13.93
C HIS A 173 3.40 11.18 13.18
N ALA A 174 3.45 10.92 11.87
CA ALA A 174 2.26 10.85 11.04
C ALA A 174 2.37 9.72 10.00
N LEU A 175 1.21 9.16 9.65
CA LEU A 175 1.02 8.16 8.62
C LEU A 175 -0.10 8.62 7.68
N VAL A 176 0.22 8.93 6.43
CA VAL A 176 -0.77 9.17 5.37
C VAL A 176 -1.10 7.83 4.73
N VAL A 177 -2.37 7.44 4.76
CA VAL A 177 -2.88 6.21 4.16
C VAL A 177 -3.62 6.54 2.87
N GLU A 178 -3.34 5.81 1.81
CA GLU A 178 -4.02 5.88 0.52
C GLU A 178 -5.46 5.36 0.62
N LEU A 179 -6.30 6.13 1.29
CA LEU A 179 -7.73 5.96 1.40
C LEU A 179 -8.39 7.27 0.98
N LEU A 180 -9.04 7.27 -0.18
CA LEU A 180 -9.75 8.44 -0.68
C LEU A 180 -11.12 8.55 -0.01
N ALA A 181 -11.29 9.52 0.87
CA ALA A 181 -12.58 9.78 1.51
C ALA A 181 -13.34 10.87 0.74
N PRO A 182 -14.46 10.54 0.06
CA PRO A 182 -15.30 11.53 -0.59
C PRO A 182 -16.03 12.39 0.47
N PRO A 183 -16.12 13.73 0.30
CA PRO A 183 -16.94 14.55 1.19
C PRO A 183 -18.41 14.16 1.14
N SER A 184 -19.07 14.19 2.30
CA SER A 184 -20.48 13.77 2.43
C SER A 184 -21.46 14.72 1.73
N ASP A 185 -21.05 15.96 1.47
CA ASP A 185 -21.84 17.04 0.86
C ASP A 185 -21.72 17.10 -0.67
N CYS A 186 -20.88 16.27 -1.30
CA CYS A 186 -20.84 16.17 -2.75
C CYS A 186 -22.11 15.55 -3.34
N ARG A 187 -22.42 15.90 -4.60
CA ARG A 187 -23.60 15.39 -5.31
C ARG A 187 -23.63 13.85 -5.29
N PRO A 188 -24.77 13.21 -4.96
CA PRO A 188 -24.87 11.75 -4.92
C PRO A 188 -24.40 11.06 -6.20
N GLU A 189 -24.75 11.62 -7.37
CA GLU A 189 -24.41 11.07 -8.68
C GLU A 189 -22.90 11.11 -8.94
N THR A 190 -22.22 12.18 -8.48
CA THR A 190 -20.76 12.27 -8.55
C THR A 190 -20.13 11.17 -7.72
N ARG A 191 -20.57 10.98 -6.47
CA ARG A 191 -20.03 9.93 -5.58
C ARG A 191 -20.26 8.54 -6.14
N GLU A 192 -21.46 8.26 -6.66
CA GLU A 192 -21.75 6.96 -7.27
C GLU A 192 -20.85 6.68 -8.48
N ARG A 193 -20.52 7.70 -9.28
CA ARG A 193 -19.57 7.55 -10.38
C ARG A 193 -18.17 7.24 -9.87
N VAL A 194 -17.68 7.97 -8.87
CA VAL A 194 -16.35 7.69 -8.29
C VAL A 194 -16.30 6.29 -7.69
N ASP A 195 -17.35 5.85 -6.98
CA ASP A 195 -17.45 4.48 -6.47
C ASP A 195 -17.39 3.43 -7.58
N GLN A 196 -17.89 3.72 -8.79
CA GLN A 196 -17.78 2.83 -9.95
C GLN A 196 -16.34 2.74 -10.45
N GLU A 197 -15.63 3.87 -10.54
CA GLU A 197 -14.21 3.88 -10.93
C GLU A 197 -13.35 3.15 -9.88
N GLU A 198 -13.62 3.33 -8.59
CA GLU A 198 -12.92 2.62 -7.51
C GLU A 198 -13.14 1.09 -7.61
N ARG A 199 -14.37 0.65 -7.90
CA ARG A 199 -14.67 -0.76 -8.14
C ARG A 199 -13.88 -1.34 -9.32
N ALA A 200 -13.70 -0.57 -10.38
CA ALA A 200 -12.90 -1.01 -11.53
C ALA A 200 -11.41 -1.22 -11.17
N ILE A 201 -10.84 -0.36 -10.32
CA ILE A 201 -9.44 -0.49 -9.87
C ILE A 201 -9.25 -1.59 -8.83
N THR A 202 -10.27 -1.78 -7.98
CA THR A 202 -10.26 -2.81 -6.94
C THR A 202 -10.71 -4.19 -7.44
N GLU A 203 -11.04 -4.32 -8.73
CA GLU A 203 -11.46 -5.59 -9.31
C GLU A 203 -10.38 -6.68 -9.17
N GLY A 204 -10.78 -7.82 -8.60
CA GLY A 204 -9.89 -8.95 -8.28
C GLY A 204 -8.97 -8.75 -7.09
N GLN A 205 -9.04 -7.61 -6.41
CA GLN A 205 -8.41 -7.42 -5.09
C GLN A 205 -9.20 -8.15 -4.01
N ALA A 206 -8.54 -8.51 -2.92
CA ALA A 206 -9.20 -9.11 -1.76
C ALA A 206 -10.21 -8.14 -1.14
N SER A 207 -11.42 -8.63 -0.85
CA SER A 207 -12.51 -7.83 -0.25
C SER A 207 -12.14 -7.21 1.11
N ALA A 208 -11.16 -7.78 1.80
CA ALA A 208 -10.69 -7.30 3.09
C ALA A 208 -9.66 -6.16 3.03
N ASN A 209 -9.19 -5.74 1.85
CA ASN A 209 -8.10 -4.75 1.72
C ASN A 209 -8.38 -3.43 2.44
N GLN A 210 -9.57 -2.83 2.23
CA GLN A 210 -9.93 -1.59 2.92
C GLN A 210 -9.96 -1.75 4.45
N ASN A 211 -10.42 -2.91 4.95
CA ASN A 211 -10.42 -3.18 6.39
C ASN A 211 -9.00 -3.25 6.97
N GLN A 212 -8.01 -3.66 6.18
CA GLN A 212 -6.62 -3.70 6.61
C GLN A 212 -6.02 -2.30 6.74
N TYR A 213 -6.43 -1.33 5.90
CA TYR A 213 -6.05 0.07 6.08
C TYR A 213 -6.66 0.70 7.33
N LEU A 214 -7.90 0.34 7.68
CA LEU A 214 -8.50 0.78 8.96
C LEU A 214 -7.73 0.21 10.16
N ARG A 215 -7.40 -1.09 10.12
CA ARG A 215 -6.56 -1.73 11.13
C ARG A 215 -5.20 -1.06 11.25
N LEU A 216 -4.55 -0.76 10.13
CA LEU A 216 -3.28 -0.04 10.09
C LEU A 216 -3.40 1.33 10.78
N GLY A 217 -4.45 2.09 10.49
CA GLY A 217 -4.72 3.37 11.14
C GLY A 217 -4.87 3.25 12.66
N HIS A 218 -5.64 2.26 13.14
CA HIS A 218 -5.80 2.01 14.57
C HIS A 218 -4.48 1.63 15.26
N GLU A 219 -3.66 0.79 14.61
CA GLU A 219 -2.38 0.38 15.15
C GLU A 219 -1.36 1.53 15.18
N ALA A 220 -1.34 2.36 14.13
CA ALA A 220 -0.53 3.58 14.09
C ALA A 220 -0.88 4.50 15.27
N LYS A 221 -2.18 4.76 15.48
CA LYS A 221 -2.68 5.57 16.60
C LYS A 221 -2.26 4.98 17.95
N ARG A 222 -2.37 3.65 18.12
CA ARG A 222 -1.94 2.94 19.34
C ARG A 222 -0.45 3.13 19.62
N LEU A 223 0.37 3.24 18.58
CA LEU A 223 1.81 3.43 18.66
C LEU A 223 2.24 4.91 18.70
N GLY A 224 1.29 5.85 18.76
CA GLY A 224 1.59 7.29 18.83
C GLY A 224 1.99 7.92 17.49
N VAL A 225 1.58 7.30 16.37
CA VAL A 225 1.68 7.84 15.02
C VAL A 225 0.28 8.24 14.56
N THR A 226 0.05 9.52 14.25
CA THR A 226 -1.30 9.97 13.87
C THR A 226 -1.62 9.54 12.42
N PRO A 227 -2.68 8.75 12.19
CA PRO A 227 -3.11 8.37 10.86
C PRO A 227 -3.93 9.48 10.17
N TYR A 228 -3.69 9.70 8.88
CA TYR A 228 -4.40 10.63 8.01
C TYR A 228 -4.86 9.91 6.74
N ILE A 229 -6.06 10.24 6.26
CA ILE A 229 -6.61 9.76 4.98
C ILE A 229 -6.61 10.89 3.95
N LEU A 230 -6.74 10.55 2.68
CA LEU A 230 -6.79 11.52 1.58
C LEU A 230 -8.19 12.14 1.50
N ARG A 231 -8.26 13.46 1.67
CA ARG A 231 -9.51 14.21 1.60
C ARG A 231 -9.66 14.84 0.23
N ALA A 232 -10.49 14.23 -0.61
CA ALA A 232 -10.87 14.82 -1.89
C ALA A 232 -11.78 16.05 -1.66
N THR A 233 -11.77 17.01 -2.57
CA THR A 233 -12.82 18.03 -2.67
C THR A 233 -13.94 17.54 -3.58
N CYS A 234 -15.12 18.16 -3.53
CA CYS A 234 -16.14 17.86 -4.55
C CYS A 234 -15.69 18.22 -5.97
N GLY A 235 -14.78 19.19 -6.12
CA GLY A 235 -14.16 19.49 -7.41
C GLY A 235 -13.29 18.35 -7.93
N ASP A 236 -12.58 17.65 -7.03
CA ASP A 236 -11.79 16.46 -7.40
C ASP A 236 -12.71 15.32 -7.86
N LEU A 237 -13.78 15.04 -7.11
CA LEU A 237 -14.72 13.99 -7.49
C LEU A 237 -15.45 14.32 -8.79
N ASP A 238 -15.81 15.60 -9.00
CA ASP A 238 -16.41 16.07 -10.24
C ASP A 238 -15.47 15.91 -11.44
N ALA A 239 -14.16 16.16 -11.26
CA ALA A 239 -13.16 15.95 -12.29
C ALA A 239 -13.02 14.46 -12.67
N ILE A 240 -12.98 13.58 -11.67
CA ILE A 240 -12.95 12.12 -11.89
C ILE A 240 -14.20 11.68 -12.65
N ALA A 241 -15.39 12.10 -12.18
CA ALA A 241 -16.65 11.71 -12.80
C ALA A 241 -16.82 12.25 -14.23
N ALA A 242 -16.30 13.44 -14.51
CA ALA A 242 -16.39 14.07 -15.83
C ALA A 242 -15.40 13.49 -16.87
N ALA A 243 -14.36 12.77 -16.42
CA ALA A 243 -13.31 12.24 -17.29
C ALA A 243 -13.74 11.05 -18.15
N GLY A 244 -14.90 10.43 -17.86
CA GLY A 244 -15.41 9.29 -18.64
C GLY A 244 -14.45 8.11 -18.61
N GLU A 245 -14.00 7.63 -19.77
CA GLU A 245 -13.08 6.48 -19.89
C GLU A 245 -11.71 6.72 -19.21
N GLU A 246 -11.34 7.98 -18.94
CA GLU A 246 -10.10 8.36 -18.28
C GLU A 246 -10.27 8.58 -16.76
N GLY A 247 -11.45 8.27 -16.19
CA GLY A 247 -11.78 8.47 -14.77
C GLY A 247 -10.76 7.85 -13.82
N VAL A 248 -10.35 6.61 -14.10
CA VAL A 248 -9.29 5.91 -13.38
C VAL A 248 -7.98 6.71 -13.39
N LEU A 249 -7.56 7.24 -14.54
CA LEU A 249 -6.29 7.97 -14.63
C LEU A 249 -6.34 9.27 -13.81
N VAL A 250 -7.44 10.02 -13.92
CA VAL A 250 -7.65 11.25 -13.13
C VAL A 250 -7.70 10.95 -11.63
N MET A 251 -8.26 9.80 -11.22
CA MET A 251 -8.27 9.39 -9.83
C MET A 251 -6.86 9.05 -9.32
N MET A 252 -6.05 8.35 -10.12
CA MET A 252 -4.65 8.04 -9.76
C MET A 252 -3.81 9.33 -9.60
N GLU A 253 -3.97 10.31 -10.50
CA GLU A 253 -3.32 11.61 -10.39
C GLU A 253 -3.80 12.39 -9.15
N THR A 254 -5.09 12.31 -8.84
CA THR A 254 -5.69 12.94 -7.65
C THR A 254 -5.10 12.36 -6.37
N ILE A 255 -4.95 11.04 -6.29
CA ILE A 255 -4.32 10.35 -5.14
C ILE A 255 -2.87 10.82 -4.94
N ALA A 256 -2.08 10.87 -6.01
CA ALA A 256 -0.69 11.33 -5.95
C ALA A 256 -0.58 12.78 -5.46
N ARG A 257 -1.43 13.65 -6.01
CA ARG A 257 -1.50 15.07 -5.65
C ARG A 257 -1.91 15.26 -4.18
N LEU A 258 -2.96 14.57 -3.73
CA LEU A 258 -3.45 14.68 -2.35
C LEU A 258 -2.44 14.14 -1.34
N THR A 259 -1.77 13.02 -1.65
CA THR A 259 -0.70 12.48 -0.81
C THR A 259 0.45 13.48 -0.67
N THR A 260 0.89 14.07 -1.80
CA THR A 260 1.95 15.09 -1.79
C THR A 260 1.60 16.28 -0.91
N GLN A 261 0.38 16.81 -1.05
CA GLN A 261 -0.10 17.96 -0.28
C GLN A 261 -0.19 17.66 1.21
N GLU A 262 -0.70 16.48 1.57
CA GLU A 262 -0.86 16.10 2.97
C GLU A 262 0.50 15.85 3.65
N VAL A 263 1.42 15.17 2.96
CA VAL A 263 2.81 15.00 3.45
C VAL A 263 3.47 16.37 3.64
N GLN A 264 3.37 17.27 2.67
CA GLN A 264 3.91 18.63 2.79
C GLN A 264 3.34 19.38 4.00
N ARG A 265 2.03 19.29 4.22
CA ARG A 265 1.35 19.88 5.37
C ARG A 265 1.88 19.32 6.69
N LEU A 266 2.12 18.01 6.76
CA LEU A 266 2.60 17.32 7.96
C LEU A 266 4.07 17.63 8.26
N LEU A 267 4.93 17.70 7.23
CA LEU A 267 6.32 18.15 7.37
C LEU A 267 6.39 19.56 7.98
N ALA A 268 5.53 20.48 7.53
CA ALA A 268 5.46 21.84 8.05
C ALA A 268 4.86 21.96 9.48
N ARG A 269 4.19 20.91 9.97
CA ARG A 269 3.49 20.89 11.26
C ARG A 269 4.07 19.87 12.24
N ARG A 270 5.31 19.44 12.03
CA ARG A 270 6.01 18.55 12.96
C ARG A 270 5.93 19.12 14.39
N PRO A 271 5.55 18.30 15.39
CA PRO A 271 5.59 18.74 16.77
C PRO A 271 7.02 19.16 17.15
N PRO A 272 7.24 20.28 17.88
CA PRO A 272 8.58 20.75 18.24
C PRO A 272 9.44 19.69 18.95
N GLU A 273 8.83 18.88 19.81
CA GLU A 273 9.47 17.77 20.52
C GLU A 273 9.81 16.57 19.62
N ARG A 274 9.25 16.54 18.40
CA ARG A 274 9.49 15.54 17.35
C ARG A 274 9.92 16.18 16.03
N ALA A 275 10.72 17.25 16.09
CA ALA A 275 11.12 18.04 14.91
C ALA A 275 11.86 17.22 13.81
N GLN A 276 12.44 16.08 14.16
CA GLN A 276 13.11 15.15 13.24
C GLN A 276 12.26 13.91 12.91
N ALA A 277 11.02 13.82 13.42
CA ALA A 277 10.18 12.65 13.16
C ALA A 277 9.69 12.64 11.70
N MET A 278 9.75 11.45 11.13
CA MET A 278 9.37 11.18 9.76
C MET A 278 7.85 11.34 9.56
N VAL A 279 7.49 11.57 8.30
CA VAL A 279 6.14 11.34 7.78
C VAL A 279 6.18 10.05 6.95
N LEU A 280 5.25 9.14 7.21
CA LEU A 280 5.07 7.92 6.43
C LEU A 280 3.95 8.16 5.41
N ALA A 281 4.12 7.69 4.18
CA ALA A 281 3.04 7.58 3.19
C ALA A 281 2.89 6.11 2.81
N TYR A 282 1.69 5.55 2.92
CA TYR A 282 1.42 4.12 2.69
C TYR A 282 0.33 3.95 1.65
N GLY A 283 0.59 3.16 0.61
CA GLY A 283 -0.36 2.93 -0.48
C GLY A 283 0.11 1.90 -1.50
N GLY A 284 -0.48 1.93 -2.69
CA GLY A 284 -0.09 1.08 -3.80
C GLY A 284 1.30 1.44 -4.34
N ALA A 285 2.10 0.43 -4.71
CA ALA A 285 3.50 0.61 -5.15
C ALA A 285 3.70 1.55 -6.36
N LEU A 286 2.65 1.79 -7.14
CA LEU A 286 2.72 2.73 -8.26
C LEU A 286 2.77 4.20 -7.82
N HIS A 287 2.24 4.51 -6.63
CA HIS A 287 2.11 5.88 -6.15
C HIS A 287 3.39 6.41 -5.47
N ASN A 288 4.24 5.53 -4.95
CA ASN A 288 5.48 5.90 -4.24
C ASN A 288 6.74 5.86 -5.13
N ASP A 289 6.63 5.46 -6.39
CA ASP A 289 7.75 5.36 -7.34
C ASP A 289 8.57 6.66 -7.40
N LEU A 290 9.82 6.67 -6.96
CA LEU A 290 10.75 7.78 -7.10
C LEU A 290 11.17 8.02 -8.56
N ALA A 291 11.18 6.96 -9.37
CA ALA A 291 11.38 7.04 -10.82
C ALA A 291 10.23 6.34 -11.54
N PRO A 292 9.06 7.01 -11.64
CA PRO A 292 7.88 6.42 -12.26
C PRO A 292 8.14 6.11 -13.74
N ARG A 293 7.45 5.08 -14.23
CA ARG A 293 7.53 4.68 -15.64
C ARG A 293 6.95 5.74 -16.55
N SER A 294 7.41 5.74 -17.81
CA SER A 294 6.90 6.66 -18.83
C SER A 294 5.39 6.55 -19.00
N GLY A 295 4.70 7.69 -18.93
CA GLY A 295 3.24 7.79 -18.97
C GLY A 295 2.56 7.60 -17.60
N ARG A 296 3.31 7.44 -16.51
CA ARG A 296 2.81 7.29 -15.14
C ARG A 296 3.35 8.33 -14.19
N GLU A 297 4.06 9.34 -14.71
CA GLU A 297 4.72 10.36 -13.91
C GLU A 297 3.73 11.14 -13.04
N GLY A 298 2.51 11.38 -13.55
CA GLY A 298 1.43 12.04 -12.80
C GLY A 298 0.82 11.19 -11.69
N TRP A 299 1.07 9.87 -11.68
CA TRP A 299 0.49 8.96 -10.69
C TRP A 299 1.39 8.77 -9.48
N SER A 300 2.65 9.21 -9.53
CA SER A 300 3.56 9.07 -8.40
C SER A 300 3.79 10.39 -7.67
N TYR A 301 3.72 10.34 -6.35
CA TYR A 301 4.14 11.43 -5.47
C TYR A 301 5.66 11.45 -5.23
N GLY A 302 6.37 10.35 -5.54
CA GLY A 302 7.80 10.17 -5.24
C GLY A 302 8.70 11.31 -5.73
N PRO A 303 8.66 11.71 -7.03
CA PRO A 303 9.52 12.78 -7.54
C PRO A 303 9.27 14.13 -6.86
N HIS A 304 8.00 14.45 -6.57
CA HIS A 304 7.62 15.70 -5.90
C HIS A 304 8.10 15.71 -4.44
N LEU A 305 7.97 14.60 -3.72
CA LEU A 305 8.45 14.49 -2.35
C LEU A 305 9.98 14.47 -2.27
N GLN A 306 10.67 13.91 -3.26
CA GLN A 306 12.12 14.00 -3.39
C GLN A 306 12.57 15.45 -3.53
N GLU A 307 11.91 16.24 -4.39
CA GLU A 307 12.22 17.66 -4.54
C GLU A 307 11.90 18.44 -3.24
N LEU A 308 10.70 18.23 -2.68
CA LEU A 308 10.23 18.91 -1.48
C LEU A 308 11.15 18.71 -0.27
N THR A 309 11.71 17.51 -0.12
CA THR A 309 12.58 17.14 1.00
C THR A 309 14.07 17.39 0.74
N GLY A 310 14.42 18.05 -0.37
CA GLY A 310 15.82 18.29 -0.74
C GLY A 310 16.60 16.98 -0.95
N GLY A 311 15.90 15.91 -1.34
CA GLY A 311 16.46 14.59 -1.59
C GLY A 311 16.33 13.59 -0.44
N SER A 312 15.55 13.90 0.61
CA SER A 312 15.35 13.06 1.80
C SER A 312 14.06 12.23 1.77
N TYR A 313 13.63 11.82 0.57
CA TYR A 313 12.54 10.86 0.36
C TYR A 313 13.10 9.49 0.02
N THR A 314 12.56 8.43 0.64
CA THR A 314 12.93 7.04 0.33
C THR A 314 11.70 6.27 -0.14
N GLU A 315 11.84 5.58 -1.27
CA GLU A 315 10.88 4.59 -1.80
C GLU A 315 11.20 3.21 -1.21
N LEU A 316 10.20 2.57 -0.59
CA LEU A 316 10.27 1.20 -0.14
C LEU A 316 9.04 0.43 -0.60
N ASP A 317 9.21 -0.52 -1.51
CA ASP A 317 8.16 -1.42 -1.94
C ASP A 317 8.17 -2.71 -1.13
N LEU A 318 7.00 -3.10 -0.60
CA LEU A 318 6.78 -4.34 0.12
C LEU A 318 6.15 -5.37 -0.82
N ILE A 319 6.90 -6.43 -1.09
CA ILE A 319 6.48 -7.51 -1.98
C ILE A 319 6.24 -8.77 -1.16
N VAL A 320 4.98 -9.24 -1.17
CA VAL A 320 4.65 -10.59 -0.75
C VAL A 320 5.01 -11.52 -1.91
N PRO A 321 5.98 -12.43 -1.77
CA PRO A 321 6.47 -13.27 -2.87
C PRO A 321 5.34 -14.00 -3.61
N GLU A 322 4.35 -14.50 -2.89
CA GLU A 322 3.22 -15.26 -3.40
C GLU A 322 2.24 -14.40 -4.23
N HIS A 323 2.34 -13.07 -4.18
CA HIS A 323 1.49 -12.15 -4.93
C HIS A 323 2.12 -11.69 -6.26
N ILE A 324 3.38 -12.06 -6.52
CA ILE A 324 4.07 -11.77 -7.78
C ILE A 324 3.37 -12.55 -8.90
N GLN A 325 2.95 -11.86 -9.96
CA GLN A 325 2.22 -12.46 -11.07
C GLN A 325 2.96 -12.31 -12.39
N ASP A 326 2.58 -13.16 -13.32
CA ASP A 326 3.12 -13.17 -14.67
C ASP A 326 2.34 -12.25 -15.63
N THR A 327 2.25 -10.96 -15.28
CA THR A 327 1.54 -9.94 -16.09
C THR A 327 2.48 -8.86 -16.58
N ASP A 328 2.10 -8.15 -17.65
CA ASP A 328 2.89 -7.04 -18.20
C ASP A 328 3.21 -5.96 -17.15
N SER A 329 2.31 -5.74 -16.18
CA SER A 329 2.53 -4.76 -15.11
C SER A 329 3.69 -5.17 -14.19
N TRP A 330 3.76 -6.45 -13.82
CA TRP A 330 4.82 -7.02 -12.98
C TRP A 330 6.12 -7.23 -13.75
N ARG A 331 6.06 -7.78 -14.96
CA ARG A 331 7.23 -7.99 -15.83
C ARG A 331 7.97 -6.69 -16.15
N ALA A 332 7.25 -5.57 -16.12
CA ALA A 332 7.83 -4.25 -16.35
C ALA A 332 8.50 -3.65 -15.09
N GLN A 333 8.47 -4.33 -13.94
CA GLN A 333 9.22 -3.91 -12.76
C GLN A 333 10.73 -4.14 -13.00
N PRO A 334 11.60 -3.19 -12.63
CA PRO A 334 13.03 -3.26 -12.95
C PRO A 334 13.73 -4.48 -12.33
N TRP A 335 13.16 -5.03 -11.27
CA TRP A 335 13.69 -6.15 -10.51
C TRP A 335 13.05 -7.50 -10.86
N TYR A 336 12.04 -7.57 -11.74
CA TYR A 336 11.24 -8.78 -11.97
C TYR A 336 12.10 -9.99 -12.42
N ASP A 337 13.03 -9.76 -13.35
CA ASP A 337 13.93 -10.82 -13.83
C ASP A 337 15.08 -11.13 -12.86
N ALA A 338 15.25 -10.32 -11.81
CA ALA A 338 16.28 -10.44 -10.79
C ALA A 338 15.73 -10.88 -9.43
N VAL A 339 14.51 -11.42 -9.39
CA VAL A 339 13.91 -11.95 -8.15
C VAL A 339 14.83 -13.02 -7.57
N PRO A 340 15.34 -12.83 -6.35
CA PRO A 340 16.25 -13.78 -5.73
C PRO A 340 15.51 -15.04 -5.28
N PRO A 341 16.21 -16.10 -4.86
CA PRO A 341 15.57 -17.21 -4.18
C PRO A 341 14.88 -16.74 -2.88
N LEU A 342 13.54 -16.79 -2.86
CA LEU A 342 12.69 -16.40 -1.73
C LEU A 342 12.31 -17.65 -0.93
N THR A 343 12.31 -17.52 0.39
CA THR A 343 12.08 -18.64 1.32
C THR A 343 11.34 -18.16 2.56
N SER A 344 10.87 -19.08 3.39
CA SER A 344 10.31 -18.76 4.72
C SER A 344 11.40 -18.35 5.72
N ALA A 345 12.68 -18.64 5.44
CA ALA A 345 13.82 -18.26 6.25
C ALA A 345 14.27 -16.81 5.95
N GLY A 346 13.49 -15.85 6.45
CA GLY A 346 13.83 -14.43 6.45
C GLY A 346 13.41 -13.66 5.19
N SER A 347 13.82 -12.41 5.14
CA SER A 347 13.43 -11.43 4.11
C SER A 347 14.64 -11.02 3.26
N VAL A 348 14.38 -10.61 2.02
CA VAL A 348 15.43 -10.11 1.12
C VAL A 348 15.16 -8.66 0.78
N LEU A 349 16.15 -7.82 1.02
CA LEU A 349 16.14 -6.42 0.63
C LEU A 349 17.00 -6.26 -0.62
N LEU A 350 16.42 -5.66 -1.65
CA LEU A 350 17.06 -5.35 -2.93
C LEU A 350 17.15 -3.83 -3.09
N GLN A 351 18.34 -3.32 -3.42
CA GLN A 351 18.53 -1.92 -3.77
C GLN A 351 18.43 -1.76 -5.29
N VAL A 352 17.31 -1.24 -5.77
CA VAL A 352 17.08 -1.01 -7.20
C VAL A 352 17.94 0.15 -7.70
N ALA A 353 18.02 1.20 -6.88
CA ALA A 353 18.77 2.42 -7.10
C ALA A 353 18.96 3.15 -5.76
N PRO A 354 19.77 4.23 -5.68
CA PRO A 354 19.86 5.05 -4.48
C PRO A 354 18.47 5.48 -3.99
N ARG A 355 18.18 5.21 -2.71
CA ARG A 355 16.90 5.51 -2.04
C ARG A 355 15.66 4.78 -2.60
N ARG A 356 15.86 3.73 -3.39
CA ARG A 356 14.81 2.91 -3.99
C ARG A 356 15.02 1.45 -3.62
N TRP A 357 14.15 0.96 -2.75
CA TRP A 357 14.29 -0.34 -2.11
C TRP A 357 13.08 -1.21 -2.39
N VAL A 358 13.34 -2.50 -2.56
CA VAL A 358 12.30 -3.53 -2.64
C VAL A 358 12.57 -4.53 -1.54
N LEU A 359 11.62 -4.69 -0.63
CA LEU A 359 11.67 -5.68 0.43
C LEU A 359 10.74 -6.84 0.10
N PHE A 360 11.35 -7.95 -0.30
CA PHE A 360 10.65 -9.23 -0.38
C PHE A 360 10.46 -9.80 1.02
N LEU A 361 9.19 -9.88 1.43
CA LEU A 361 8.79 -10.46 2.71
C LEU A 361 9.03 -11.98 2.69
N SER A 362 9.13 -12.60 3.86
CA SER A 362 9.32 -14.04 3.94
C SER A 362 8.08 -14.76 3.40
N THR A 363 8.27 -15.84 2.64
CA THR A 363 7.15 -16.66 2.18
C THR A 363 6.42 -17.27 3.38
N SER A 364 5.12 -17.43 3.25
CA SER A 364 4.30 -18.14 4.24
C SER A 364 4.74 -19.61 4.29
N PRO A 365 4.79 -20.24 5.49
CA PRO A 365 5.02 -21.67 5.59
C PRO A 365 3.96 -22.45 4.79
N PRO A 366 4.33 -23.52 4.08
CA PRO A 366 3.42 -24.27 3.20
C PRO A 366 2.21 -24.88 3.92
N ASP A 367 2.25 -25.05 5.25
CA ASP A 367 1.17 -25.62 6.07
C ASP A 367 0.43 -24.59 6.93
N SER A 368 0.53 -23.29 6.60
CA SER A 368 -0.19 -22.27 7.36
C SER A 368 -1.69 -22.43 7.13
N PRO A 369 -2.52 -22.75 8.15
CA PRO A 369 -3.95 -22.76 7.97
C PRO A 369 -4.42 -21.35 7.58
N PRO A 370 -5.48 -21.20 6.76
CA PRO A 370 -6.06 -19.90 6.50
C PRO A 370 -6.35 -19.23 7.84
N SER A 371 -5.89 -17.99 7.97
CA SER A 371 -6.12 -17.17 9.16
C SER A 371 -7.63 -17.08 9.37
N GLU A 372 -8.20 -17.84 10.31
CA GLU A 372 -9.60 -17.67 10.66
C GLU A 372 -9.80 -16.22 11.14
N PRO A 373 -10.80 -15.51 10.64
CA PRO A 373 -11.16 -14.23 11.24
C PRO A 373 -11.52 -14.54 12.70
N ARG A 374 -10.72 -14.02 13.64
CA ARG A 374 -11.07 -14.10 15.06
C ARG A 374 -12.47 -13.54 15.19
N SER A 375 -13.39 -14.41 15.59
CA SER A 375 -14.80 -14.12 15.76
C SER A 375 -14.94 -12.83 16.57
N SER A 376 -15.63 -11.87 15.98
CA SER A 376 -16.05 -10.63 16.60
C SER A 376 -16.70 -10.93 17.95
N GLU A 377 -16.15 -10.37 19.03
CA GLU A 377 -16.91 -10.16 20.26
C GLU A 377 -18.24 -9.47 19.92
N PRO A 378 -19.35 -9.83 20.60
CA PRO A 378 -20.65 -9.23 20.33
C PRO A 378 -20.61 -7.74 20.64
N ARG A 379 -21.01 -6.95 19.65
CA ARG A 379 -21.10 -5.49 19.67
C ARG A 379 -21.94 -5.02 20.88
N PRO A 380 -21.42 -4.21 21.81
CA PRO A 380 -22.24 -3.60 22.85
C PRO A 380 -23.22 -2.61 22.21
N ALA A 381 -24.43 -2.54 22.76
CA ALA A 381 -25.52 -1.71 22.26
C ALA A 381 -25.15 -0.21 22.24
N GLU A 382 -25.50 0.47 21.14
CA GLU A 382 -25.28 1.90 20.92
C GLU A 382 -25.96 2.77 22.00
N PRO A 383 -25.26 3.75 22.60
CA PRO A 383 -25.92 4.81 23.35
C PRO A 383 -26.50 5.85 22.38
N ARG A 384 -27.67 6.38 22.77
CA ARG A 384 -28.39 7.43 22.04
C ARG A 384 -27.59 8.73 21.99
N SER A 385 -27.62 9.32 20.80
CA SER A 385 -27.12 10.64 20.43
C SER A 385 -27.63 11.76 21.33
N ASP A 386 -26.71 12.56 21.88
CA ASP A 386 -26.90 13.98 22.15
C ASP A 386 -25.62 14.73 21.74
N SER A 387 -25.81 15.94 21.22
CA SER A 387 -24.95 16.70 20.30
C SER A 387 -23.69 17.36 20.91
N GLN A 388 -22.59 17.46 20.12
CA GLN A 388 -21.78 18.68 19.83
C GLN A 388 -20.42 18.37 19.10
N GLU A 389 -20.24 18.94 17.90
CA GLU A 389 -19.03 19.34 17.08
C GLU A 389 -17.61 18.67 17.17
N PRO A 390 -16.70 18.83 16.16
CA PRO A 390 -16.10 17.71 15.41
C PRO A 390 -14.64 17.38 15.76
N ALA A 391 -14.20 16.14 15.47
CA ALA A 391 -12.79 15.73 15.55
C ALA A 391 -12.31 15.04 14.25
N GLN A 392 -11.08 15.38 13.85
CA GLN A 392 -10.44 15.17 12.54
C GLN A 392 -9.36 14.06 12.54
N GLU A 393 -9.66 12.85 13.02
CA GLU A 393 -8.71 11.73 13.09
C GLU A 393 -9.45 10.41 12.82
N LEU A 394 -8.76 9.39 12.28
CA LEU A 394 -9.27 8.01 12.22
C LEU A 394 -9.40 7.38 13.62
#